data_AF-A0A101LER0-F1
#
_entry.id   AF-A0A101LER0-F1
#
_cell.length_a   1.000
_cell.length_b   1.000
_cell.length_c   1.000
_cell.angle_alpha   90.00
_cell.angle_beta   90.00
_cell.angle_gamma   90.00
#
_symmetry.space_group_name_H-M   'P 1'
#
loop_
_entity.id
_entity.type
_entity.pdbx_description
1 polymer ?
#
loop_
_entity_poly.entity_id
_entity_poly.type
_entity_poly.pdbx_seq_one_letter_code
_entity_poly.pdbx_strand_id
1 'polypeptide(L)'
;MILVPVALLAVIGLGLAYLFVTAKPERSVPLGASASVPGGMASISEIVPVENDGWEPDDDDDAFDAPPPAGSHRVRLVVRATALEPGGMRLDTRKFSISGLGRDVFRPVWQSPPMTDLEQGASVKATLVFEVPDQAVALVLDGPGGSRLSLGLSHHTP
;
A
#
# COMPACT_ATOMS: atom_id res chain seq x y z
N MET A 1 14.28 -6.88 48.57
CA MET A 1 13.30 -7.52 47.65
C MET A 1 13.05 -6.76 46.34
N ILE A 2 13.74 -5.64 46.07
CA ILE A 2 13.54 -4.83 44.84
C ILE A 2 14.45 -5.29 43.66
N LEU A 3 15.48 -6.09 43.95
CA LEU A 3 16.45 -6.52 42.93
C LEU A 3 15.83 -7.41 41.85
N VAL A 4 14.91 -8.30 42.24
CA VAL A 4 14.24 -9.24 41.34
C VAL A 4 13.34 -8.54 40.31
N PRO A 5 12.43 -7.60 40.69
CA PRO A 5 11.62 -6.90 39.70
C PRO A 5 12.44 -5.99 38.77
N VAL A 6 13.52 -5.38 39.26
CA VAL A 6 14.40 -4.54 38.44
C VAL A 6 15.17 -5.38 37.42
N ALA A 7 15.68 -6.54 37.82
CA ALA A 7 16.34 -7.47 36.90
C ALA A 7 15.38 -7.98 35.82
N LEU A 8 14.13 -8.28 36.19
CA LEU A 8 13.12 -8.73 35.23
C LEU A 8 12.79 -7.64 34.20
N LEU A 9 12.60 -6.40 34.66
CA LEU A 9 12.36 -5.25 33.77
C LEU A 9 13.53 -5.00 32.81
N ALA A 10 14.77 -5.14 33.29
CA ALA A 10 15.95 -4.99 32.46
C ALA A 10 16.03 -6.06 31.36
N VAL A 11 15.70 -7.32 31.68
CA VAL A 11 15.66 -8.41 30.69
C VAL A 11 14.57 -8.19 29.65
N ILE A 12 13.38 -7.75 30.06
CA ILE A 12 12.28 -7.42 29.13
C ILE A 12 12.68 -6.24 28.23
N GLY A 13 13.25 -5.18 28.80
CA GLY A 13 13.71 -4.02 28.04
C GLY A 13 14.77 -4.38 27.01
N LEU A 14 15.72 -5.24 27.37
CA LEU A 14 16.76 -5.73 26.47
C LEU A 14 16.18 -6.60 25.34
N GLY A 15 15.21 -7.47 25.66
CA GLY A 15 14.52 -8.29 24.68
C GLY A 15 13.72 -7.46 23.67
N LEU A 16 13.01 -6.43 24.14
CA LEU A 16 12.28 -5.51 23.28
C LEU A 16 13.23 -4.67 22.41
N ALA A 17 14.31 -4.13 22.96
CA ALA A 17 15.31 -3.41 22.19
C ALA A 17 15.95 -4.29 21.12
N TYR A 18 16.26 -5.55 21.44
CA TYR A 18 16.81 -6.51 20.49
C TYR A 18 15.82 -6.81 19.35
N LEU A 19 14.54 -7.03 19.67
CA LEU A 19 13.48 -7.21 18.66
C LEU A 19 13.36 -5.99 17.74
N PHE A 20 13.41 -4.78 18.28
CA PHE A 20 13.36 -3.54 17.49
C PHE A 20 14.56 -3.38 16.56
N VAL A 21 15.77 -3.70 17.04
CA VAL A 21 17.00 -3.59 16.24
C VAL A 21 17.10 -4.69 15.17
N THR A 22 16.55 -5.88 15.44
CA THR A 22 16.63 -7.03 14.53
C THR A 22 15.43 -7.19 13.60
N ALA A 23 14.36 -6.43 13.80
CA ALA A 23 13.24 -6.37 12.89
C ALA A 23 13.72 -5.87 11.52
N LYS A 24 13.92 -6.80 10.58
CA LYS A 24 14.20 -6.43 9.19
C LYS A 24 12.94 -5.78 8.62
N PRO A 25 13.03 -4.54 8.08
CA PRO A 25 11.95 -3.99 7.27
C PRO A 25 11.64 -5.00 6.16
N GLU A 26 10.37 -5.37 6.01
CA GLU A 26 9.96 -6.26 4.93
C GLU A 26 10.35 -5.62 3.59
N ARG A 27 10.91 -6.43 2.70
CA ARG A 27 11.49 -5.96 1.45
C ARG A 27 10.37 -5.51 0.50
N SER A 28 10.23 -4.20 0.32
CA SER A 28 9.34 -3.63 -0.69
C SER A 28 9.93 -3.73 -2.09
N VAL A 29 9.10 -3.97 -3.10
CA VAL A 29 9.46 -4.06 -4.52
C VAL A 29 9.35 -2.69 -5.19
N PRO A 30 10.36 -2.18 -5.94
CA PRO A 30 10.31 -0.84 -6.53
C PRO A 30 9.13 -0.60 -7.49
N LEU A 31 8.79 0.68 -7.71
CA LEU A 31 7.85 1.11 -8.74
C LEU A 31 8.19 0.52 -10.11
N GLY A 32 7.18 0.06 -10.84
CA GLY A 32 7.32 -0.59 -12.13
C GLY A 32 7.82 -2.04 -12.07
N ALA A 33 8.40 -2.49 -10.95
CA ALA A 33 8.77 -3.87 -10.75
C ALA A 33 7.57 -4.72 -10.27
N SER A 34 7.60 -6.01 -10.60
CA SER A 34 6.56 -6.96 -10.22
C SER A 34 6.86 -7.62 -8.89
N ALA A 35 5.86 -7.69 -8.02
CA ALA A 35 5.85 -8.50 -6.81
C ALA A 35 4.97 -9.75 -7.02
N SER A 36 5.36 -10.86 -6.40
CA SER A 36 4.48 -12.03 -6.30
C SER A 36 3.33 -11.75 -5.34
N VAL A 37 2.14 -12.17 -5.74
CA VAL A 37 0.89 -12.10 -4.98
C VAL A 37 0.21 -13.46 -5.08
N PRO A 38 -0.64 -13.86 -4.13
CA PRO A 38 -1.36 -15.14 -4.23
C PRO A 38 -2.07 -15.28 -5.59
N GLY A 39 -1.76 -16.34 -6.35
CA GLY A 39 -2.33 -16.60 -7.68
C GLY A 39 -1.56 -15.99 -8.87
N GLY A 40 -0.57 -15.11 -8.64
CA GLY A 40 0.14 -14.47 -9.75
C GLY A 40 1.13 -13.36 -9.37
N MET A 41 1.13 -12.28 -10.15
CA MET A 41 2.01 -11.12 -9.96
C MET A 41 1.23 -9.81 -10.02
N ALA A 42 1.71 -8.81 -9.30
CA ALA A 42 1.22 -7.44 -9.37
C ALA A 42 2.37 -6.45 -9.50
N SER A 43 2.18 -5.37 -10.25
CA SER A 43 3.10 -4.22 -10.29
C SER A 43 2.33 -2.92 -10.24
N ILE A 44 2.96 -1.88 -9.71
CA ILE A 44 2.45 -0.52 -9.82
C ILE A 44 2.99 0.04 -11.13
N SER A 45 2.09 0.31 -12.07
CA SER A 45 2.47 0.85 -13.37
C SER A 45 2.57 2.37 -13.36
N GLU A 46 1.67 3.04 -12.63
CA GLU A 46 1.54 4.50 -12.69
C GLU A 46 1.12 5.06 -11.32
N ILE A 47 1.59 6.27 -11.02
CA ILE A 47 1.25 7.05 -9.83
C ILE A 47 1.06 8.48 -10.29
N VAL A 48 -0.14 9.03 -10.11
CA VAL A 48 -0.54 10.32 -10.66
C VAL A 48 -1.30 11.12 -9.59
N PRO A 49 -0.89 12.35 -9.26
CA PRO A 49 -1.71 13.25 -8.46
C PRO A 49 -3.00 13.55 -9.22
N VAL A 50 -4.16 13.32 -8.59
CA VAL A 50 -5.47 13.44 -9.26
C VAL A 50 -5.75 14.90 -9.67
N GLU A 51 -5.30 15.83 -8.85
CA GLU A 51 -5.52 17.26 -9.05
C GLU A 51 -4.77 17.83 -10.28
N ASN A 52 -3.81 17.08 -10.84
CA ASN A 52 -2.94 17.55 -11.91
C ASN A 52 -3.40 17.16 -13.33
N ASP A 53 -4.27 16.16 -13.46
CA ASP A 53 -4.64 15.61 -14.78
C ASP A 53 -6.13 15.68 -15.10
N GLY A 54 -6.95 16.20 -14.19
CA GLY A 54 -8.39 16.36 -14.38
C GLY A 54 -9.13 15.03 -14.51
N TRP A 55 -8.53 13.95 -14.00
CA TRP A 55 -9.17 12.64 -13.99
C TRP A 55 -10.34 12.59 -13.01
N GLU A 56 -11.44 11.99 -13.45
CA GLU A 56 -12.62 11.68 -12.63
C GLU A 56 -12.97 10.19 -12.80
N PRO A 57 -13.53 9.53 -11.77
CA PRO A 57 -14.05 8.17 -11.89
C PRO A 57 -15.22 8.11 -12.89
N ASP A 58 -15.36 6.98 -13.58
CA ASP A 58 -16.47 6.78 -14.55
C ASP A 58 -17.83 6.65 -13.84
N ASP A 59 -17.79 6.21 -12.59
CA ASP A 59 -18.88 6.12 -11.63
C ASP A 59 -18.95 7.39 -10.79
N ASP A 60 -20.14 8.02 -10.73
CA ASP A 60 -20.46 9.14 -9.83
C ASP A 60 -20.28 8.66 -8.38
N ASP A 61 -19.07 8.83 -7.85
CA ASP A 61 -18.70 8.45 -6.50
C ASP A 61 -18.54 9.70 -5.64
N ASP A 62 -19.38 9.79 -4.60
CA ASP A 62 -19.39 10.86 -3.60
C ASP A 62 -18.00 11.09 -2.95
N ALA A 63 -17.07 10.13 -3.04
CA ALA A 63 -15.69 10.27 -2.57
C ALA A 63 -14.95 11.47 -3.19
N PHE A 64 -15.38 11.96 -4.36
CA PHE A 64 -14.76 13.11 -5.02
C PHE A 64 -15.49 14.44 -4.81
N ASP A 65 -16.69 14.44 -4.22
CA ASP A 65 -17.53 15.63 -4.03
C ASP A 65 -16.93 16.64 -3.05
N ALA A 66 -16.20 16.15 -2.05
CA ALA A 66 -15.49 16.97 -1.09
C ALA A 66 -14.03 17.16 -1.52
N PRO A 67 -13.39 18.31 -1.21
CA PRO A 67 -11.94 18.42 -1.33
C PRO A 67 -11.23 17.48 -0.34
N PRO A 68 -9.98 17.06 -0.62
CA PRO A 68 -9.21 16.28 0.33
C PRO A 68 -9.01 17.05 1.65
N PRO A 69 -8.82 16.34 2.79
CA PRO A 69 -8.53 16.96 4.07
C PRO A 69 -7.36 17.94 4.00
N ALA A 70 -7.40 18.99 4.81
CA ALA A 70 -6.32 19.99 4.84
C ALA A 70 -4.96 19.35 5.16
N GLY A 71 -3.96 19.60 4.30
CA GLY A 71 -2.63 19.01 4.42
C GLY A 71 -2.49 17.60 3.82
N SER A 72 -3.45 17.18 3.00
CA SER A 72 -3.43 15.96 2.21
C SER A 72 -3.76 16.23 0.75
N HIS A 73 -3.33 15.33 -0.14
CA HIS A 73 -3.67 15.31 -1.56
C HIS A 73 -4.13 13.92 -2.00
N ARG A 74 -4.79 13.84 -3.17
CA ARG A 74 -5.21 12.56 -3.75
C ARG A 74 -4.17 12.03 -4.72
N VAL A 75 -3.82 10.76 -4.54
CA VAL A 75 -2.93 10.05 -5.45
C VAL A 75 -3.66 8.86 -6.05
N ARG A 76 -3.64 8.80 -7.39
CA ARG A 76 -4.13 7.68 -8.18
C ARG A 76 -3.00 6.71 -8.48
N LEU A 77 -3.18 5.46 -8.08
CA LEU A 77 -2.29 4.35 -8.35
C LEU A 77 -2.95 3.42 -9.36
N VAL A 78 -2.19 3.04 -10.39
CA VAL A 78 -2.61 1.99 -11.32
C VAL A 78 -1.81 0.73 -11.01
N VAL A 79 -2.50 -0.30 -10.57
CA VAL A 79 -1.95 -1.63 -10.29
C VAL A 79 -2.28 -2.55 -11.45
N ARG A 80 -1.27 -3.15 -12.06
CA ARG A 80 -1.44 -4.22 -13.03
C ARG A 80 -1.27 -5.56 -12.32
N ALA A 81 -2.28 -6.41 -12.41
CA ALA A 81 -2.23 -7.77 -11.89
C ALA A 81 -2.38 -8.78 -13.02
N THR A 82 -1.64 -9.89 -12.92
CA THR A 82 -1.68 -11.01 -13.87
C THR A 82 -1.75 -12.32 -13.11
N ALA A 83 -2.77 -13.13 -13.39
CA ALA A 83 -2.88 -14.47 -12.85
C ALA A 83 -1.91 -15.42 -13.58
N LEU A 84 -1.08 -16.13 -12.83
CA LEU A 84 -0.12 -17.08 -13.40
C LEU A 84 -0.40 -18.53 -13.00
N GLU A 85 -1.08 -18.72 -11.87
CA GLU A 85 -1.36 -20.05 -11.34
C GLU A 85 -2.59 -20.68 -12.00
N PRO A 86 -2.66 -22.02 -12.12
CA PRO A 86 -3.81 -22.70 -12.71
C PRO A 86 -5.14 -22.45 -11.99
N GLY A 87 -5.09 -22.12 -10.69
CA GLY A 87 -6.26 -21.76 -9.89
C GLY A 87 -6.77 -20.33 -10.14
N GLY A 88 -6.10 -19.58 -11.01
CA GLY A 88 -6.39 -18.16 -11.23
C GLY A 88 -5.96 -17.27 -10.06
N MET A 89 -6.51 -16.07 -10.02
CA MET A 89 -6.24 -15.08 -8.99
C MET A 89 -7.52 -14.31 -8.64
N ARG A 90 -7.86 -14.24 -7.35
CA ARG A 90 -8.86 -13.30 -6.84
C ARG A 90 -8.17 -12.01 -6.40
N LEU A 91 -8.43 -10.92 -7.11
CA LEU A 91 -7.96 -9.59 -6.78
C LEU A 91 -9.04 -8.84 -6.01
N ASP A 92 -8.75 -8.45 -4.76
CA ASP A 92 -9.62 -7.62 -3.92
C ASP A 92 -8.92 -6.30 -3.64
N THR A 93 -9.26 -5.26 -4.40
CA THR A 93 -8.54 -3.98 -4.38
C THR A 93 -8.78 -3.19 -3.09
N ARG A 94 -9.88 -3.47 -2.39
CA ARG A 94 -10.21 -2.91 -1.06
C ARG A 94 -9.26 -3.36 0.04
N LYS A 95 -8.50 -4.43 -0.19
CA LYS A 95 -7.50 -4.94 0.76
C LYS A 95 -6.13 -4.30 0.59
N PHE A 96 -5.94 -3.47 -0.44
CA PHE A 96 -4.73 -2.70 -0.56
C PHE A 96 -4.74 -1.52 0.41
N SER A 97 -3.56 -1.18 0.90
CA SER A 97 -3.36 -0.01 1.74
C SER A 97 -2.01 0.62 1.46
N ILE A 98 -1.90 1.92 1.68
CA ILE A 98 -0.62 2.60 1.71
C ILE A 98 -0.18 2.68 3.18
N SER A 99 1.02 2.18 3.47
CA SER A 99 1.69 2.39 4.75
C SER A 99 2.59 3.62 4.68
N GLY A 100 2.49 4.48 5.69
CA GLY A 100 3.37 5.62 5.88
C GLY A 100 4.41 5.49 6.99
N LEU A 101 5.31 6.48 7.09
CA LEU A 101 6.26 6.57 8.20
C LEU A 101 5.47 6.77 9.50
N GLY A 102 5.64 5.86 10.48
CA GLY A 102 4.95 5.96 11.77
C GLY A 102 3.78 4.99 11.99
N ARG A 103 3.53 4.06 11.06
CA ARG A 103 2.44 3.05 11.08
C ARG A 103 1.05 3.58 10.71
N ASP A 104 0.97 4.75 10.10
CA ASP A 104 -0.28 5.19 9.49
C ASP A 104 -0.61 4.31 8.28
N VAL A 105 -1.86 3.86 8.21
CA VAL A 105 -2.37 2.98 7.15
C VAL A 105 -3.53 3.70 6.47
N PHE A 106 -3.35 4.01 5.19
CA PHE A 106 -4.34 4.67 4.36
C PHE A 106 -5.03 3.64 3.47
N ARG A 107 -6.36 3.64 3.49
CA ARG A 107 -7.18 2.81 2.60
C ARG A 107 -7.58 3.61 1.36
N PRO A 108 -7.88 2.94 0.24
CA PRO A 108 -8.38 3.65 -0.93
C PRO A 108 -9.71 4.33 -0.58
N VAL A 109 -9.84 5.59 -0.98
CA VAL A 109 -11.11 6.32 -0.95
C VAL A 109 -11.99 5.93 -2.15
N TRP A 110 -11.36 5.47 -3.23
CA TRP A 110 -12.03 4.93 -4.41
C TRP A 110 -11.18 3.83 -5.07
N GLN A 111 -11.83 2.84 -5.68
CA GLN A 111 -11.14 1.79 -6.43
C GLN A 111 -12.02 1.11 -7.47
N SER A 112 -11.43 0.78 -8.63
CA SER A 112 -12.09 -0.01 -9.67
C SER A 112 -11.12 -0.96 -10.38
N PRO A 113 -11.48 -2.25 -10.57
CA PRO A 113 -12.64 -2.90 -9.97
C PRO A 113 -12.45 -3.13 -8.46
N PRO A 114 -13.50 -3.14 -7.63
CA PRO A 114 -13.39 -3.42 -6.19
C PRO A 114 -12.99 -4.88 -5.89
N MET A 115 -13.44 -5.80 -6.72
CA MET A 115 -13.09 -7.22 -6.67
C MET A 115 -13.22 -7.81 -8.06
N THR A 116 -12.29 -8.69 -8.45
CA THR A 116 -12.36 -9.41 -9.71
C THR A 116 -11.65 -10.76 -9.61
N ASP A 117 -12.13 -11.73 -10.36
CA ASP A 117 -11.50 -13.04 -10.52
C ASP A 117 -10.85 -13.12 -11.90
N LEU A 118 -9.59 -13.54 -11.91
CA LEU A 118 -8.76 -13.67 -13.10
C LEU A 118 -8.46 -15.14 -13.34
N GLU A 119 -8.77 -15.61 -14.54
CA GLU A 119 -8.31 -16.92 -15.01
C GLU A 119 -6.81 -16.91 -15.29
N GLN A 120 -6.17 -18.08 -15.33
CA GLN A 120 -4.75 -18.19 -15.64
C GLN A 120 -4.38 -17.47 -16.96
N GLY A 121 -3.36 -16.63 -16.92
CA GLY A 121 -2.90 -15.82 -18.05
C GLY A 121 -3.67 -14.50 -18.23
N ALA A 122 -4.82 -14.33 -17.58
CA ALA A 122 -5.56 -13.07 -17.63
C ALA A 122 -4.83 -11.96 -16.86
N SER A 123 -4.99 -10.73 -17.34
CA SER A 123 -4.45 -9.53 -16.70
C SER A 123 -5.52 -8.46 -16.57
N VAL A 124 -5.43 -7.68 -15.49
CA VAL A 124 -6.32 -6.55 -15.23
C VAL A 124 -5.52 -5.34 -14.78
N LYS A 125 -6.03 -4.14 -15.10
CA LYS A 125 -5.61 -2.90 -14.46
C LYS A 125 -6.64 -2.54 -13.41
N ALA A 126 -6.18 -2.33 -12.19
CA ALA A 126 -6.97 -1.77 -11.10
C ALA A 126 -6.49 -0.35 -10.82
N THR A 127 -7.42 0.59 -10.75
CA THR A 127 -7.16 1.96 -10.35
C THR A 127 -7.58 2.12 -8.90
N LEU A 128 -6.70 2.68 -8.07
CA LEU A 128 -6.95 2.96 -6.66
C LEU A 128 -6.62 4.42 -6.39
N VAL A 129 -7.47 5.12 -5.64
CA VAL A 129 -7.23 6.51 -5.24
C VAL A 129 -7.14 6.57 -3.73
N PHE A 130 -6.10 7.23 -3.23
CA PHE A 130 -5.83 7.39 -1.81
C PHE A 130 -5.70 8.86 -1.48
N GLU A 131 -6.16 9.24 -0.28
CA GLU A 131 -5.82 10.52 0.33
C GLU A 131 -4.58 10.31 1.21
N VAL A 132 -3.51 11.04 0.90
CA VAL A 132 -2.21 10.92 1.58
C VAL A 132 -1.74 12.29 2.08
N PRO A 133 -1.12 12.38 3.27
CA PRO A 133 -0.58 13.64 3.77
C PRO A 133 0.53 14.21 2.87
N ASP A 134 0.64 15.53 2.78
CA ASP A 134 1.66 16.24 1.97
C ASP A 134 3.09 16.09 2.51
N GLN A 135 3.25 15.58 3.73
CA GLN A 135 4.56 15.40 4.36
C GLN A 135 5.27 14.15 3.82
N ALA A 136 6.60 14.13 3.85
CA ALA A 136 7.44 13.10 3.23
C ALA A 136 7.17 11.67 3.77
N VAL A 137 6.18 11.00 3.19
CA VAL A 137 5.85 9.61 3.48
C VAL A 137 6.65 8.70 2.54
N ALA A 138 7.37 7.72 3.10
CA ALA A 138 7.84 6.57 2.31
C ALA A 138 6.62 5.69 2.01
N LEU A 139 6.05 5.86 0.83
CA LEU A 139 4.81 5.19 0.47
C LEU A 139 5.10 3.73 0.08
N VAL A 140 4.45 2.81 0.77
CA VAL A 140 4.49 1.38 0.46
C VAL A 140 3.05 0.91 0.28
N LEU A 141 2.74 0.38 -0.89
CA LEU A 141 1.47 -0.29 -1.13
C LEU A 141 1.57 -1.73 -0.62
N ASP A 142 0.80 -2.04 0.41
CA ASP A 142 0.64 -3.38 0.94
C ASP A 142 -0.52 -4.07 0.21
N GLY A 143 -0.28 -5.27 -0.30
CA GLY A 143 -1.25 -6.07 -1.03
C GLY A 143 -1.58 -7.39 -0.33
N PRO A 144 -2.56 -8.15 -0.87
CA PRO A 144 -2.93 -9.45 -0.34
C PRO A 144 -1.72 -10.39 -0.21
N GLY A 145 -1.69 -11.17 0.88
CA GLY A 145 -0.61 -12.14 1.13
C GLY A 145 0.71 -11.53 1.62
N GLY A 146 0.71 -10.27 2.08
CA GLY A 146 1.91 -9.60 2.58
C GLY A 146 2.85 -9.09 1.48
N SER A 147 2.34 -8.95 0.26
CA SER A 147 3.07 -8.31 -0.83
C SER A 147 3.25 -6.83 -0.54
N ARG A 148 4.44 -6.28 -0.82
CA ARG A 148 4.76 -4.86 -0.57
C ARG A 148 5.45 -4.26 -1.78
N LEU A 149 4.88 -3.18 -2.29
CA LEU A 149 5.38 -2.43 -3.44
C LEU A 149 5.77 -1.03 -2.95
N SER A 150 7.03 -0.63 -3.10
CA SER A 150 7.52 0.71 -2.74
C SER A 150 7.31 1.65 -3.91
N LEU A 151 6.75 2.82 -3.62
CA LEU A 151 6.59 3.87 -4.61
C LEU A 151 7.93 4.60 -4.89
N GLY A 152 8.93 4.45 -4.03
CA GLY A 152 10.20 5.19 -4.12
C GLY A 152 10.10 6.59 -3.50
N LEU A 153 11.22 7.34 -3.49
CA LEU A 153 11.31 8.65 -2.82
C LEU A 153 10.83 9.83 -3.69
N SER A 154 10.54 9.60 -4.97
CA SER A 154 10.36 10.66 -5.98
C SER A 154 8.92 11.16 -6.14
N HIS A 155 8.00 10.85 -5.22
CA HIS A 155 6.60 11.32 -5.27
C HIS A 155 6.40 12.71 -4.66
N HIS A 156 7.44 13.31 -4.12
CA HIS A 156 7.38 14.56 -3.35
C HIS A 156 8.00 15.73 -4.10
N THR A 157 7.62 15.93 -5.36
CA THR A 157 7.99 17.17 -6.06
C THR A 157 6.72 17.86 -6.59
N PRO A 158 6.42 19.08 -6.13
CA PRO A 158 5.36 19.91 -6.70
C PRO A 158 5.69 20.35 -8.13
#